data_AF-F2S0F7-F1
#
_entry.id   AF-F2S0F7-F1
#
_cell.length_a   1.000
_cell.length_b   1.000
_cell.length_c   1.000
_cell.angle_alpha   90.00
_cell.angle_beta   90.00
_cell.angle_gamma   90.00
#
_symmetry.space_group_name_H-M   'P 1'
#
loop_
_entity.id
_entity.type
_entity.pdbx_description
1 polymer ?
#
loop_
_entity_poly.entity_id
_entity_poly.type
_entity_poly.pdbx_seq_one_letter_code
_entity_poly.pdbx_strand_id
1 'polypeptide(L)'
;MTSSPSYVDYETFLDPSFSPTSFAQTLVATTNNPSDTPLDLSTPLSRVLFDIQEVDSHVHTLTTKSALPLLRYTTDTTASGQRVLLALEAQVLALTEGYQRLEKDVVRRWEGADEVRGAAERSWATVKLARAVSRCLMLGRQLEGQLVEISGRDREDHRALVRASQTLLMLRRMFADNSNGGDDGEGEGYGAALERVKVVRTLKAELVNPAENSVKARAQQIVSRFSLPTDEQGVVLRPGAGGTGSTYAQKEESRARLISAMTALYLLSPTTTQTISAANFQPELLLVTLKSFIHSSLTASLQALLRGLSQLPSLERALLEVSNRCQTVVVLERILQGARQPVHPFYNRAANDLSSSSSSTLPTSTSDKKEKHVKNNLLYPLLQYLDTTSLPSYFWRCLASALSPRVGELLNRGGAAARALRGNRERLRDEIRQCVLRGSSAGSASREKDGDREQEADGGGLVVGNWEREAAVMVGAVLGNR
;
A
#
# COMPACT_ATOMS: atom_id res chain seq x y z
N MET A 1 16.32 65.85 -70.13
CA MET A 1 16.91 67.06 -70.74
C MET A 1 17.07 66.78 -72.22
N THR A 2 16.62 67.73 -73.03
CA THR A 2 16.48 67.66 -74.49
C THR A 2 17.72 67.10 -75.17
N SER A 3 17.58 65.99 -75.89
CA SER A 3 18.60 65.42 -76.75
C SER A 3 18.94 66.45 -77.84
N SER A 4 20.08 67.11 -77.69
CA SER A 4 20.75 67.69 -78.84
C SER A 4 20.92 66.59 -79.88
N PRO A 5 20.57 66.81 -81.16
CA PRO A 5 20.76 65.80 -82.20
C PRO A 5 22.26 65.51 -82.31
N SER A 6 22.72 64.44 -81.65
CA SER A 6 24.10 63.98 -81.80
C SER A 6 24.17 63.11 -83.05
N TYR A 7 25.24 63.32 -83.81
CA TYR A 7 25.54 62.61 -85.04
C TYR A 7 26.04 61.18 -84.78
N VAL A 8 26.25 60.83 -83.52
CA VAL A 8 26.69 59.53 -83.02
C VAL A 8 25.50 58.75 -82.47
N ASP A 9 25.36 57.50 -82.92
CA ASP A 9 24.34 56.57 -82.45
C ASP A 9 24.78 55.90 -81.13
N TYR A 10 24.62 56.62 -80.01
CA TYR A 10 24.98 56.12 -78.68
C TYR A 10 24.20 54.88 -78.24
N GLU A 11 23.02 54.62 -78.80
CA GLU A 11 22.21 53.45 -78.45
C GLU A 11 22.88 52.15 -78.91
N THR A 12 23.48 52.16 -80.11
CA THR A 12 24.25 51.01 -80.61
C THR A 12 25.51 50.72 -79.78
N PHE A 13 26.15 51.75 -79.21
CA PHE A 13 27.36 51.61 -78.39
C PHE A 13 27.09 51.20 -76.94
N LEU A 14 25.91 51.54 -76.41
CA LEU A 14 25.51 51.20 -75.04
C LEU A 14 24.74 49.87 -74.95
N ASP A 15 24.44 49.23 -76.10
CA ASP A 15 23.79 47.93 -76.14
C ASP A 15 24.70 46.84 -75.52
N PRO A 16 24.21 46.03 -74.57
CA PRO A 16 24.97 44.94 -73.95
C PRO A 16 25.45 43.86 -74.94
N SER A 17 24.91 43.82 -76.16
CA SER A 17 25.30 42.91 -77.25
C SER A 17 26.30 43.52 -78.26
N PHE A 18 26.74 44.77 -78.04
CA PHE A 18 27.65 45.46 -78.94
C PHE A 18 28.98 44.70 -79.07
N SER A 19 29.32 44.33 -80.31
CA SER A 19 30.59 43.69 -80.63
C SER A 19 31.41 44.61 -81.56
N PRO A 20 32.63 45.01 -81.16
CA PRO A 20 33.45 45.91 -81.97
C PRO A 20 33.78 45.36 -83.36
N THR A 21 33.91 44.04 -83.47
CA THR A 21 34.26 43.34 -84.71
C THR A 21 33.11 43.31 -85.69
N SER A 22 31.88 43.04 -85.24
CA SER A 22 30.70 43.09 -86.12
C SER A 22 30.42 44.50 -86.59
N PHE A 23 30.55 45.50 -85.71
CA PHE A 23 30.37 46.90 -86.06
C PHE A 23 31.38 47.35 -87.12
N ALA A 24 32.66 47.03 -86.93
CA ALA A 24 33.70 47.32 -87.92
C ALA A 24 33.44 46.63 -89.27
N GLN A 25 32.97 45.38 -89.25
CA GLN A 25 32.63 44.63 -90.47
C GLN A 25 31.43 45.26 -91.21
N THR A 26 30.37 45.63 -90.48
CA THR A 26 29.21 46.33 -91.06
C THR A 26 29.64 47.66 -91.66
N LEU A 27 30.48 48.43 -90.96
CA LEU A 27 30.94 49.73 -91.41
C LEU A 27 31.78 49.63 -92.70
N VAL A 28 32.72 48.68 -92.78
CA VAL A 28 33.51 48.41 -93.99
C VAL A 28 32.63 47.96 -95.16
N ALA A 29 31.62 47.13 -94.90
CA ALA A 29 30.67 46.67 -95.92
C ALA A 29 29.74 47.79 -96.40
N THR A 30 29.41 48.77 -95.55
CA THR A 30 28.58 49.92 -95.94
C THR A 30 29.33 50.98 -96.72
N THR A 31 30.65 51.13 -96.52
CA THR A 31 31.45 52.17 -97.20
C THR A 31 32.02 51.72 -98.54
N ASN A 32 32.11 50.40 -98.80
CA ASN A 32 32.77 49.86 -100.00
C ASN A 32 31.80 49.06 -100.86
N ASN A 33 31.89 49.20 -102.19
CA ASN A 33 31.21 48.31 -103.12
C ASN A 33 32.07 47.07 -103.44
N PRO A 34 31.47 45.90 -103.72
CA PRO A 34 32.22 44.65 -103.96
C PRO A 34 33.07 44.65 -105.24
N SER A 35 33.02 45.74 -106.02
CA SER A 35 33.74 45.93 -107.27
C SER A 35 34.96 46.86 -107.14
N ASP A 36 35.15 47.51 -105.97
CA ASP A 36 36.26 48.45 -105.75
C ASP A 36 37.56 47.70 -105.44
N THR A 37 38.55 47.86 -106.33
CA THR A 37 39.94 47.48 -106.09
C THR A 37 40.84 48.69 -106.37
N PRO A 38 41.57 49.24 -105.38
CA PRO A 38 41.74 48.76 -104.01
C PRO A 38 40.60 49.16 -103.05
N LEU A 39 40.42 48.36 -101.99
CA LEU A 39 39.45 48.57 -100.91
C LEU A 39 39.76 49.88 -100.15
N ASP A 40 38.78 50.76 -100.00
CA ASP A 40 38.94 52.01 -99.27
C ASP A 40 38.70 51.80 -97.77
N LEU A 41 39.79 51.74 -97.01
CA LEU A 41 39.78 51.70 -95.55
C LEU A 41 39.89 53.09 -94.92
N SER A 42 40.18 54.12 -95.71
CA SER A 42 40.39 55.47 -95.19
C SER A 42 39.08 56.11 -94.75
N THR A 43 38.02 55.95 -95.53
CA THR A 43 36.66 56.43 -95.22
C THR A 43 36.09 55.82 -93.93
N PRO A 44 36.01 54.48 -93.76
CA PRO A 44 35.51 53.87 -92.52
C PRO A 44 36.35 54.22 -91.29
N LEU A 45 37.68 54.25 -91.43
CA LEU A 45 38.59 54.63 -90.34
C LEU A 45 38.37 56.10 -89.94
N SER A 46 38.22 56.99 -90.92
CA SER A 46 37.94 58.41 -90.65
C SER A 46 36.64 58.58 -89.87
N ARG A 47 35.57 57.84 -90.23
CA ARG A 47 34.28 57.87 -89.52
C ARG A 47 34.42 57.46 -88.06
N VAL A 48 35.08 56.34 -87.79
CA VAL A 48 35.31 55.85 -86.40
C VAL A 48 36.17 56.84 -85.60
N LEU A 49 37.20 57.44 -86.22
CA LEU A 49 38.00 58.46 -85.56
C LEU A 49 37.18 59.70 -85.20
N PHE A 50 36.30 60.16 -86.09
CA PHE A 50 35.39 61.25 -85.80
C PHE A 50 34.44 60.90 -84.64
N ASP A 51 33.89 59.69 -84.61
CA ASP A 51 32.98 59.24 -83.55
C ASP A 51 33.70 59.15 -82.19
N ILE A 52 34.94 58.61 -82.15
CA ILE A 52 35.76 58.55 -80.94
C ILE A 52 36.09 59.96 -80.43
N GLN A 53 36.48 60.86 -81.34
CA GLN A 53 36.79 62.25 -80.98
C GLN A 53 35.56 62.98 -80.44
N GLU A 54 34.37 62.73 -81.01
CA GLU A 54 33.11 63.30 -80.52
C GLU A 54 32.74 62.73 -79.14
N VAL A 55 32.86 61.41 -78.94
CA VAL A 55 32.62 60.77 -77.63
C VAL A 55 33.58 61.32 -76.58
N ASP A 56 34.88 61.41 -76.89
CA ASP A 56 35.88 61.92 -75.95
C ASP A 56 35.65 63.40 -75.64
N SER A 57 35.35 64.21 -76.66
CA SER A 57 34.97 65.61 -76.47
C SER A 57 33.70 65.75 -75.62
N HIS A 58 32.71 64.90 -75.84
CA HIS A 58 31.45 64.91 -75.11
C HIS A 58 31.63 64.44 -73.66
N VAL A 59 32.38 63.36 -73.43
CA VAL A 59 32.75 62.88 -72.08
C VAL A 59 33.58 63.94 -71.37
N HIS A 60 34.55 64.56 -72.02
CA HIS A 60 35.33 65.64 -71.44
C HIS A 60 34.45 66.84 -71.10
N THR A 61 33.55 67.23 -72.00
CA THR A 61 32.62 68.35 -71.79
C THR A 61 31.62 68.05 -70.67
N LEU A 62 31.07 66.85 -70.61
CA LEU A 62 30.17 66.43 -69.52
C LEU A 62 30.94 66.35 -68.21
N THR A 63 32.09 65.68 -68.18
CA THR A 63 32.91 65.50 -66.98
C THR A 63 33.41 66.85 -66.46
N THR A 64 33.78 67.79 -67.32
CA THR A 64 34.18 69.15 -66.91
C THR A 64 33.00 69.98 -66.43
N LYS A 65 31.86 69.96 -67.14
CA LYS A 65 30.63 70.68 -66.74
C LYS A 65 30.03 70.11 -65.44
N SER A 66 30.08 68.80 -65.24
CA SER A 66 29.53 68.10 -64.08
C SER A 66 30.59 67.61 -63.10
N ALA A 67 31.84 68.11 -63.18
CA ALA A 67 32.94 67.72 -62.30
C ALA A 67 32.57 67.93 -60.83
N LEU A 68 32.03 69.12 -60.52
CA LEU A 68 31.62 69.49 -59.17
C LEU A 68 30.46 68.62 -58.65
N PRO A 69 29.36 68.39 -59.41
CA PRO A 69 28.33 67.42 -59.02
C PRO A 69 28.84 65.99 -58.77
N LEU A 70 29.75 65.47 -59.60
CA LEU A 70 30.28 64.11 -59.44
C LEU A 70 31.20 64.00 -58.21
N LEU A 71 32.05 65.00 -57.99
CA LEU A 71 32.86 65.08 -56.78
C LEU A 71 31.98 65.21 -55.54
N ARG A 72 30.96 66.07 -55.58
CA ARG A 72 30.01 66.21 -54.48
C ARG A 72 29.24 64.91 -54.22
N TYR A 73 28.78 64.23 -55.26
CA TYR A 73 28.06 62.96 -55.12
C TYR A 73 28.95 61.89 -54.49
N THR A 74 30.20 61.75 -54.94
CA THR A 74 31.15 60.79 -54.37
C THR A 74 31.55 61.16 -52.95
N THR A 75 31.75 62.44 -52.62
CA THR A 75 32.03 62.87 -51.24
C THR A 75 30.82 62.67 -50.33
N ASP A 76 29.60 63.00 -50.79
CA ASP A 76 28.38 62.82 -50.01
C ASP A 76 28.08 61.33 -49.80
N THR A 77 28.30 60.49 -50.82
CA THR A 77 28.09 59.03 -50.74
C THR A 77 29.11 58.40 -49.78
N THR A 78 30.40 58.73 -49.90
CA THR A 78 31.44 58.24 -48.99
C THR A 78 31.22 58.72 -47.55
N ALA A 79 30.83 59.99 -47.37
CA ALA A 79 30.49 60.52 -46.05
C ALA A 79 29.24 59.85 -45.46
N SER A 80 28.23 59.54 -46.27
CA SER A 80 27.05 58.82 -45.78
C SER A 80 27.37 57.37 -45.40
N GLY A 81 28.16 56.66 -46.21
CA GLY A 81 28.65 55.31 -45.91
C GLY A 81 29.47 55.26 -44.63
N GLN A 82 30.37 56.23 -44.43
CA GLN A 82 31.16 56.34 -43.19
C GLN A 82 30.26 56.57 -41.97
N ARG A 83 29.25 57.45 -42.05
CA ARG A 83 28.31 57.66 -40.92
C ARG A 83 27.55 56.40 -40.55
N VAL A 84 27.08 55.65 -41.56
CA VAL A 84 26.36 54.39 -41.34
C VAL A 84 27.28 53.34 -40.73
N LEU A 85 28.51 53.21 -41.22
CA LEU A 85 29.51 52.29 -40.65
C LEU A 85 29.83 52.63 -39.19
N LEU A 86 30.08 53.90 -38.87
CA LEU A 86 30.34 54.32 -37.49
C LEU A 86 29.14 54.03 -36.56
N ALA A 87 27.92 54.24 -37.04
CA ALA A 87 26.72 53.91 -36.27
C ALA A 87 26.56 52.40 -36.05
N LEU A 88 26.83 51.59 -37.08
CA LEU A 88 26.82 50.13 -36.98
C LEU A 88 27.91 49.61 -36.04
N GLU A 89 29.13 50.13 -36.16
CA GLU A 89 30.25 49.78 -35.27
C GLU A 89 29.90 50.10 -33.82
N ALA A 90 29.35 51.28 -33.55
CA ALA A 90 28.90 51.65 -32.21
C ALA A 90 27.80 50.71 -31.67
N GLN A 91 26.83 50.31 -32.51
CA GLN A 91 25.78 49.38 -32.11
C GLN A 91 26.31 47.96 -31.87
N VAL A 92 27.23 47.47 -32.70
CA VAL A 92 27.87 46.16 -32.54
C VAL A 92 28.72 46.14 -31.25
N LEU A 93 29.45 47.21 -30.96
CA LEU A 93 30.20 47.34 -29.72
C LEU A 93 29.27 47.35 -28.50
N ALA A 94 28.17 48.12 -28.55
CA ALA A 94 27.18 48.14 -27.48
C ALA A 94 26.53 46.75 -27.27
N LEU A 95 26.27 46.02 -28.35
CA LEU A 95 25.70 44.68 -28.30
C LEU A 95 26.69 43.66 -27.72
N THR A 96 27.95 43.69 -28.15
CA THR A 96 28.98 42.79 -27.62
C THR A 96 29.25 43.04 -26.15
N GLU A 97 29.30 44.31 -25.72
CA GLU A 97 29.40 44.66 -24.30
C GLU A 97 28.15 44.21 -23.52
N GLY A 98 26.95 44.38 -24.09
CA GLY A 98 25.70 43.89 -23.53
C GLY A 98 25.70 42.37 -23.31
N TYR A 99 26.18 41.61 -24.29
CA TYR A 99 26.33 40.14 -24.17
C TYR A 99 27.35 39.75 -23.11
N GLN A 100 28.51 40.42 -23.06
CA GLN A 100 29.53 40.13 -22.04
C GLN A 100 29.01 40.42 -20.63
N ARG A 101 28.22 41.49 -20.45
CA ARG A 101 27.54 41.78 -19.19
C ARG A 101 26.51 40.70 -18.85
N LEU A 102 25.69 40.27 -19.81
CA LEU A 102 24.69 39.23 -19.61
C LEU A 102 25.33 37.88 -19.25
N GLU A 103 26.41 37.49 -19.92
CA GLU A 103 27.16 36.27 -19.62
C GLU A 103 27.69 36.30 -18.18
N LYS A 104 28.30 37.42 -17.79
CA LYS A 104 28.89 37.58 -16.47
C LYS A 104 27.84 37.63 -15.36
N ASP A 105 26.75 38.37 -15.57
CA ASP A 105 25.77 38.63 -14.52
C ASP A 105 24.65 37.59 -14.44
N VAL A 106 24.30 36.94 -15.54
CA VAL A 106 23.18 35.99 -15.57
C VAL A 106 23.69 34.56 -15.70
N VAL A 107 24.50 34.26 -16.73
CA VAL A 107 24.90 32.87 -17.01
C VAL A 107 25.75 32.31 -15.88
N ARG A 108 26.83 33.01 -15.50
CA ARG A 108 27.70 32.53 -14.41
C ARG A 108 27.00 32.44 -13.06
N ARG A 109 26.05 33.34 -12.79
CA ARG A 109 25.26 33.28 -11.54
C ARG A 109 24.28 32.13 -11.56
N TRP A 110 23.68 31.84 -12.71
CA TRP A 110 22.79 30.69 -12.89
C TRP A 110 23.55 29.37 -12.75
N GLU A 111 24.73 29.23 -13.34
CA GLU A 111 25.59 28.04 -13.18
C GLU A 111 25.91 27.78 -11.71
N GLY A 112 26.34 28.82 -10.98
CA GLY A 112 26.58 28.71 -9.53
C GLY A 112 25.30 28.37 -8.74
N ALA A 113 24.15 28.91 -9.13
CA ALA A 113 22.88 28.59 -8.49
C ALA A 113 22.44 27.13 -8.78
N ASP A 114 22.71 26.60 -9.97
CA ASP A 114 22.39 25.23 -10.34
C ASP A 114 23.26 24.22 -9.57
N GLU A 115 24.54 24.52 -9.38
CA GLU A 115 25.43 23.73 -8.53
C GLU A 115 24.91 23.69 -7.07
N VAL A 116 24.53 24.85 -6.52
CA VAL A 116 23.96 24.95 -5.16
C VAL A 116 22.62 24.21 -5.08
N ARG A 117 21.76 24.32 -6.10
CA ARG A 117 20.51 23.56 -6.18
C ARG A 117 20.77 22.06 -6.16
N GLY A 118 21.71 21.57 -6.98
CA GLY A 118 22.10 20.17 -7.00
C GLY A 118 22.70 19.69 -5.68
N ALA A 119 23.44 20.54 -4.97
CA ALA A 119 23.93 20.25 -3.62
C ALA A 119 22.79 20.23 -2.59
N ALA A 120 21.84 21.16 -2.67
CA ALA A 120 20.67 21.24 -1.81
C ALA A 120 19.75 20.01 -1.98
N GLU A 121 19.43 19.62 -3.21
CA GLU A 121 18.63 18.42 -3.52
C GLU A 121 19.31 17.14 -2.97
N ARG A 122 20.62 16.99 -3.18
CA ARG A 122 21.40 15.89 -2.60
C ARG A 122 21.36 15.89 -1.08
N SER A 123 21.54 17.06 -0.45
CA SER A 123 21.48 17.19 1.02
C SER A 123 20.09 16.91 1.58
N TRP A 124 19.03 17.29 0.86
CA TRP A 124 17.66 16.99 1.26
C TRP A 124 17.39 15.49 1.16
N ALA A 125 17.81 14.83 0.07
CA ALA A 125 17.68 13.39 -0.10
C ALA A 125 18.42 12.63 1.01
N THR A 126 19.63 13.06 1.40
CA THR A 126 20.38 12.44 2.50
C THR A 126 19.70 12.64 3.85
N VAL A 127 19.20 13.85 4.14
CA VAL A 127 18.46 14.13 5.38
C VAL A 127 17.16 13.34 5.45
N LYS A 128 16.42 13.23 4.34
CA LYS A 128 15.18 12.45 4.25
C LYS A 128 15.43 10.98 4.57
N LEU A 129 16.47 10.39 3.95
CA LEU A 129 16.90 9.02 4.23
C LEU A 129 17.38 8.85 5.67
N ALA A 130 18.20 9.77 6.18
CA ALA A 130 18.72 9.72 7.55
C ALA A 130 17.60 9.77 8.59
N ARG A 131 16.57 10.61 8.39
CA ARG A 131 15.38 10.66 9.25
C ARG A 131 14.59 9.35 9.20
N ALA A 132 14.43 8.75 8.02
CA ALA A 132 13.75 7.46 7.90
C ALA A 132 14.52 6.34 8.61
N VAL A 133 15.85 6.28 8.44
CA VAL A 133 16.73 5.33 9.15
C VAL A 133 16.67 5.55 10.67
N SER A 134 16.74 6.80 11.12
CA SER A 134 16.62 7.15 12.55
C SER A 134 15.29 6.69 13.14
N ARG A 135 14.16 6.93 12.44
CA ARG A 135 12.85 6.43 12.85
C ARG A 135 12.82 4.90 12.94
N CYS A 136 13.36 4.18 11.95
CA CYS A 136 13.45 2.72 12.00
C CYS A 136 14.28 2.20 13.18
N LEU A 137 15.43 2.83 13.47
CA LEU A 137 16.26 2.47 14.62
C LEU A 137 15.56 2.75 15.95
N MET A 138 14.87 3.89 16.09
CA MET A 138 14.09 4.20 17.29
C MET A 138 12.94 3.21 17.51
N LEU A 139 12.22 2.85 16.44
CA LEU A 139 11.18 1.81 16.50
C LEU A 139 11.76 0.44 16.82
N GLY A 140 12.94 0.10 16.30
CA GLY A 140 13.67 -1.12 16.66
C GLY A 140 14.03 -1.17 18.14
N ARG A 141 14.61 -0.10 18.69
CA ARG A 141 14.89 0.00 20.13
C ARG A 141 13.62 -0.08 20.98
N GLN A 142 12.54 0.54 20.55
CA GLN A 142 11.24 0.44 21.22
C GLN A 142 10.73 -1.01 21.23
N LEU A 143 10.88 -1.72 20.11
CA LEU A 143 10.51 -3.12 19.98
C LEU A 143 11.36 -4.01 20.91
N GLU A 144 12.67 -3.80 21.00
CA GLU A 144 13.53 -4.53 21.94
C GLU A 144 13.06 -4.37 23.39
N GLY A 145 12.76 -3.14 23.82
CA GLY A 145 12.22 -2.90 25.16
C GLY A 145 10.90 -3.65 25.40
N GLN A 146 10.01 -3.64 24.41
CA GLN A 146 8.73 -4.36 24.49
C GLN A 146 8.90 -5.89 24.48
N LEU A 147 9.90 -6.43 23.76
CA LEU A 147 10.21 -7.87 23.75
C LEU A 147 10.74 -8.34 25.11
N VAL A 148 11.55 -7.52 25.78
CA VAL A 148 12.01 -7.81 27.14
C VAL A 148 10.84 -7.86 28.13
N GLU A 149 9.91 -6.92 28.04
CA GLU A 149 8.67 -6.93 28.85
C GLU A 149 7.81 -8.18 28.59
N ILE A 150 7.72 -8.64 27.33
CA ILE A 150 6.97 -9.85 26.96
C ILE A 150 7.67 -11.13 27.44
N SER A 151 9.00 -11.14 27.49
CA SER A 151 9.82 -12.26 27.93
C SER A 151 10.02 -12.31 29.46
N GLY A 152 9.59 -11.27 30.17
CA GLY A 152 9.72 -11.14 31.62
C GLY A 152 9.04 -12.28 32.38
N ARG A 153 9.79 -12.90 33.30
CA ARG A 153 9.40 -14.15 33.99
C ARG A 153 8.42 -13.96 35.14
N ASP A 154 8.33 -12.75 35.71
CA ASP A 154 7.60 -12.49 36.96
C ASP A 154 6.25 -11.78 36.78
N ARG A 155 6.00 -11.13 35.64
CA ARG A 155 4.71 -10.54 35.25
C ARG A 155 4.71 -10.28 33.75
N GLU A 156 4.11 -11.20 33.01
CA GLU A 156 3.95 -11.04 31.56
C GLU A 156 2.93 -9.94 31.28
N ASP A 157 3.42 -8.78 30.83
CA ASP A 157 2.57 -7.67 30.44
C ASP A 157 1.89 -7.99 29.11
N HIS A 158 0.69 -8.57 29.20
CA HIS A 158 -0.13 -8.90 28.04
C HIS A 158 -0.49 -7.67 27.18
N ARG A 159 -0.37 -6.46 27.74
CA ARG A 159 -0.47 -5.18 27.03
C ARG A 159 0.77 -4.87 26.20
N ALA A 160 1.96 -5.28 26.66
CA ALA A 160 3.22 -5.13 25.90
C ALA A 160 3.16 -5.90 24.58
N LEU A 161 2.50 -7.07 24.57
CA LEU A 161 2.27 -7.87 23.36
C LEU A 161 1.45 -7.14 22.28
N VAL A 162 0.44 -6.35 22.67
CA VAL A 162 -0.31 -5.49 21.74
C VAL A 162 0.54 -4.32 21.27
N ARG A 163 1.30 -3.68 22.16
CA ARG A 163 2.20 -2.58 21.77
C ARG A 163 3.28 -3.06 20.79
N ALA A 164 3.86 -4.23 21.02
CA ALA A 164 4.82 -4.88 20.11
C ALA A 164 4.19 -5.19 18.75
N SER A 165 2.94 -5.67 18.72
CA SER A 165 2.23 -5.88 17.45
C SER A 165 2.06 -4.59 16.65
N GLN A 166 1.76 -3.48 17.32
CA GLN A 166 1.59 -2.17 16.67
C GLN A 166 2.93 -1.62 16.17
N THR A 167 4.02 -1.72 16.94
CA THR A 167 5.36 -1.29 16.51
C THR A 167 5.88 -2.12 15.34
N LEU A 168 5.65 -3.44 15.34
CA LEU A 168 5.93 -4.31 14.20
C LEU A 168 5.14 -3.89 12.95
N LEU A 169 3.87 -3.51 13.09
CA LEU A 169 3.07 -3.00 11.97
C LEU A 169 3.58 -1.65 11.45
N MET A 170 4.01 -0.74 12.33
CA MET A 170 4.64 0.51 11.92
C MET A 170 5.96 0.26 11.17
N LEU A 171 6.78 -0.70 11.64
CA LEU A 171 8.00 -1.12 10.95
C LEU A 171 7.68 -1.74 9.58
N ARG A 172 6.68 -2.61 9.47
CA ARG A 172 6.21 -3.15 8.19
C ARG A 172 5.74 -2.05 7.24
N ARG A 173 5.06 -1.02 7.75
CA ARG A 173 4.63 0.13 6.93
C ARG A 173 5.82 0.92 6.40
N MET A 174 6.85 1.14 7.22
CA MET A 174 8.09 1.79 6.79
C MET A 174 8.86 0.97 5.75
N PHE A 175 8.77 -0.36 5.80
CA PHE A 175 9.39 -1.27 4.84
C PHE A 175 8.53 -1.57 3.61
N ALA A 176 7.24 -1.26 3.63
CA ALA A 176 6.36 -1.47 2.50
C ALA A 176 6.78 -0.53 1.37
N ASP A 177 6.98 -1.10 0.18
CA ASP A 177 7.19 -0.34 -1.04
C ASP A 177 5.88 0.33 -1.44
N ASN A 178 5.72 1.62 -1.10
CA ASN A 178 4.83 2.49 -1.86
C ASN A 178 5.57 2.89 -3.14
N SER A 179 5.63 1.97 -4.10
CA SER A 179 6.12 2.26 -5.47
C SER A 179 5.20 3.19 -6.24
N ASN A 180 3.95 3.39 -5.77
CA ASN A 180 3.09 4.46 -6.26
C ASN A 180 3.51 5.78 -5.61
N GLY A 181 4.36 6.51 -6.33
CA GLY A 181 4.69 7.90 -6.05
C GLY A 181 3.44 8.77 -6.09
N GLY A 182 2.76 8.88 -4.95
CA GLY A 182 2.00 10.08 -4.63
C GLY A 182 3.01 11.15 -4.22
N ASP A 183 3.06 12.22 -5.00
CA ASP A 183 3.80 13.48 -4.78
C ASP A 183 3.30 14.24 -3.52
N ASP A 184 2.52 13.59 -2.67
CA ASP A 184 2.08 14.12 -1.40
C ASP A 184 3.09 13.70 -0.33
N GLY A 185 3.81 14.69 0.20
CA GLY A 185 4.91 14.59 1.17
C GLY A 185 4.60 13.92 2.52
N GLU A 186 3.61 13.05 2.60
CA GLU A 186 3.17 12.34 3.81
C GLU A 186 3.07 10.81 3.60
N GLY A 187 3.42 10.31 2.41
CA GLY A 187 3.61 8.88 2.16
C GLY A 187 4.92 8.37 2.74
N GLU A 188 4.89 7.80 3.96
CA GLU A 188 6.04 7.21 4.67
C GLU A 188 6.65 5.94 4.02
N GLY A 189 6.46 5.72 2.71
CA GLY A 189 6.98 4.55 2.02
C GLY A 189 8.41 4.78 1.54
N TYR A 190 9.39 4.48 2.40
CA TYR A 190 10.81 4.55 2.06
C TYR A 190 11.43 3.20 1.68
N GLY A 191 10.61 2.14 1.57
CA GLY A 191 11.02 0.73 1.48
C GLY A 191 12.25 0.46 0.63
N ALA A 192 12.18 0.76 -0.68
CA ALA A 192 13.27 0.52 -1.63
C ALA A 192 14.56 1.30 -1.33
N ALA A 193 14.48 2.50 -0.75
CA ALA A 193 15.67 3.27 -0.36
C ALA A 193 16.25 2.78 0.98
N LEU A 194 15.39 2.33 1.90
CA LEU A 194 15.77 1.79 3.20
C LEU A 194 16.45 0.43 3.09
N GLU A 195 15.98 -0.44 2.18
CA GLU A 195 16.60 -1.77 1.98
C GLU A 195 18.02 -1.70 1.42
N ARG A 196 18.39 -0.61 0.73
CA ARG A 196 19.77 -0.37 0.27
C ARG A 196 20.73 -0.13 1.45
N VAL A 197 20.23 0.35 2.59
CA VAL A 197 21.04 0.64 3.79
C VAL A 197 21.34 -0.65 4.55
N LYS A 198 22.63 -0.99 4.69
CA LYS A 198 23.07 -2.24 5.35
C LYS A 198 22.54 -2.38 6.79
N VAL A 199 22.59 -1.31 7.59
CA VAL A 199 22.12 -1.31 8.99
C VAL A 199 20.63 -1.63 9.10
N VAL A 200 19.83 -1.15 8.16
CA VAL A 200 18.39 -1.43 8.13
C VAL A 200 18.12 -2.89 7.75
N ARG A 201 18.93 -3.44 6.84
CA ARG A 201 18.87 -4.86 6.47
C ARG A 201 19.27 -5.77 7.64
N THR A 202 20.33 -5.43 8.37
CA THR A 202 20.72 -6.19 9.58
C THR A 202 19.65 -6.10 10.65
N LEU A 203 19.08 -4.91 10.92
CA LEU A 203 17.95 -4.75 11.83
C LEU A 203 16.74 -5.60 11.42
N LYS A 204 16.40 -5.63 10.12
CA LYS A 204 15.29 -6.44 9.61
C LYS A 204 15.54 -7.94 9.84
N ALA A 205 16.75 -8.42 9.53
CA ALA A 205 17.11 -9.82 9.62
C ALA A 205 17.28 -10.31 11.07
N GLU A 206 17.98 -9.55 11.91
CA GLU A 206 18.40 -9.94 13.25
C GLU A 206 17.41 -9.58 14.35
N LEU A 207 16.60 -8.53 14.16
CA LEU A 207 15.64 -8.08 15.17
C LEU A 207 14.19 -8.26 14.69
N VAL A 208 13.80 -7.68 13.55
CA VAL A 208 12.38 -7.62 13.16
C VAL A 208 11.80 -9.00 12.85
N ASN A 209 12.44 -9.78 11.98
CA ASN A 209 11.98 -11.12 11.62
C ASN A 209 11.88 -12.07 12.83
N PRO A 210 12.91 -12.21 13.71
CA PRO A 210 12.79 -13.05 14.88
C PRO A 210 11.80 -12.49 15.92
N ALA A 211 11.69 -11.17 16.07
CA ALA A 211 10.68 -10.55 16.93
C ALA A 211 9.25 -10.84 16.46
N GLU A 212 8.99 -10.78 15.16
CA GLU A 212 7.69 -11.16 14.62
C GLU A 212 7.36 -12.63 14.91
N ASN A 213 8.33 -13.52 14.72
CA ASN A 213 8.15 -14.94 14.98
C ASN A 213 7.96 -15.23 16.48
N SER A 214 8.69 -14.54 17.36
CA SER A 214 8.55 -14.70 18.81
C SER A 214 7.20 -14.18 19.32
N VAL A 215 6.74 -13.01 18.84
CA VAL A 215 5.42 -12.46 19.18
C VAL A 215 4.30 -13.35 18.67
N LYS A 216 4.41 -13.86 17.42
CA LYS A 216 3.46 -14.85 16.89
C LYS A 216 3.44 -16.11 17.75
N ALA A 217 4.58 -16.77 17.96
CA ALA A 217 4.68 -18.00 18.73
C ALA A 217 4.14 -17.83 20.16
N ARG A 218 4.45 -16.70 20.82
CA ARG A 218 3.96 -16.40 22.16
C ARG A 218 2.44 -16.20 22.18
N ALA A 219 1.89 -15.45 21.23
CA ALA A 219 0.44 -15.26 21.15
C ALA A 219 -0.29 -16.58 20.85
N GLN A 220 0.27 -17.44 20.00
CA GLN A 220 -0.25 -18.80 19.75
C GLN A 220 -0.19 -19.68 21.01
N GLN A 221 0.89 -19.58 21.78
CA GLN A 221 1.05 -20.31 23.04
C GLN A 221 0.03 -19.86 24.09
N ILE A 222 -0.25 -18.56 24.20
CA ILE A 222 -1.27 -18.03 25.13
C ILE A 222 -2.66 -18.55 24.76
N VAL A 223 -3.01 -18.56 23.48
CA VAL A 223 -4.32 -19.09 23.01
C VAL A 223 -4.41 -20.60 23.22
N SER A 224 -3.37 -21.36 22.89
CA SER A 224 -3.37 -22.84 23.01
C SER A 224 -3.33 -23.34 24.45
N ARG A 225 -2.72 -22.59 25.37
CA ARG A 225 -2.69 -22.92 26.81
C ARG A 225 -3.86 -22.34 27.59
N PHE A 226 -4.82 -21.70 26.93
CA PHE A 226 -5.97 -21.14 27.61
C PHE A 226 -6.79 -22.24 28.27
N SER A 227 -6.82 -22.20 29.60
CA SER A 227 -7.70 -23.01 30.44
C SER A 227 -8.25 -22.13 31.56
N LEU A 228 -9.51 -22.35 31.93
CA LEU A 228 -10.03 -21.71 33.13
C LEU A 228 -9.53 -22.49 34.35
N PRO A 229 -8.99 -21.82 35.38
CA PRO A 229 -8.75 -22.47 36.65
C PRO A 229 -10.11 -22.95 37.18
N THR A 230 -10.24 -24.26 37.24
CA THR A 230 -11.45 -24.95 37.70
C THR A 230 -11.07 -25.62 38.99
N ASP A 231 -11.84 -25.36 40.05
CA ASP A 231 -11.61 -25.99 41.34
C ASP A 231 -11.92 -27.50 41.25
N GLU A 232 -11.24 -28.30 42.08
CA GLU A 232 -11.10 -29.76 41.92
C GLU A 232 -12.42 -30.56 42.03
N GLN A 233 -13.52 -29.90 42.35
CA GLN A 233 -14.87 -30.48 42.44
C GLN A 233 -15.79 -30.15 41.25
N GLY A 234 -15.30 -29.44 40.22
CA GLY A 234 -16.11 -29.10 39.05
C GLY A 234 -17.30 -28.19 39.35
N VAL A 235 -17.34 -27.60 40.54
CA VAL A 235 -18.31 -26.60 40.96
C VAL A 235 -17.67 -25.23 40.80
N VAL A 236 -18.35 -24.34 40.07
CA VAL A 236 -18.00 -22.92 40.08
C VAL A 236 -18.31 -22.41 41.49
N LEU A 237 -17.26 -22.15 42.29
CA LEU A 237 -17.42 -21.62 43.65
C LEU A 237 -18.34 -20.39 43.64
N ARG A 238 -19.34 -20.45 44.50
CA ARG A 238 -20.27 -19.37 44.85
C ARG A 238 -19.45 -18.20 45.42
N PRO A 239 -19.67 -16.95 45.01
CA PRO A 239 -19.02 -15.81 45.65
C PRO A 239 -19.62 -15.68 47.05
N GLY A 240 -18.87 -16.05 48.09
CA GLY A 240 -19.27 -15.75 49.48
C GLY A 240 -18.98 -16.78 50.57
N ALA A 241 -18.32 -17.91 50.32
CA ALA A 241 -17.98 -18.85 51.39
C ALA A 241 -16.47 -19.15 51.40
N GLY A 242 -15.73 -18.35 52.19
CA GLY A 242 -14.43 -18.70 52.80
C GLY A 242 -13.35 -19.30 51.89
N GLY A 243 -12.68 -18.47 51.09
CA GLY A 243 -11.46 -18.85 50.36
C GLY A 243 -11.16 -17.90 49.19
N THR A 244 -10.14 -17.04 49.38
CA THR A 244 -9.39 -16.26 48.38
C THR A 244 -10.17 -15.53 47.26
N GLY A 245 -10.31 -14.20 47.40
CA GLY A 245 -10.75 -13.30 46.32
C GLY A 245 -9.83 -13.21 45.08
N SER A 246 -8.93 -14.17 44.85
CA SER A 246 -8.00 -14.19 43.72
C SER A 246 -8.59 -14.81 42.45
N THR A 247 -9.63 -15.64 42.53
CA THR A 247 -10.11 -16.42 41.38
C THR A 247 -10.86 -15.57 40.33
N TYR A 248 -11.62 -14.54 40.75
CA TYR A 248 -12.29 -13.63 39.80
C TYR A 248 -11.28 -12.74 39.08
N ALA A 249 -10.32 -12.17 39.83
CA ALA A 249 -9.24 -11.38 39.28
C ALA A 249 -8.39 -12.22 38.29
N GLN A 250 -8.08 -13.47 38.61
CA GLN A 250 -7.35 -14.38 37.72
C GLN A 250 -8.13 -14.76 36.46
N LYS A 251 -9.46 -14.91 36.56
CA LYS A 251 -10.34 -15.19 35.40
C LYS A 251 -10.45 -13.98 34.47
N GLU A 252 -10.55 -12.78 35.02
CA GLU A 252 -10.59 -11.55 34.22
C GLU A 252 -9.21 -11.26 33.61
N GLU A 253 -8.13 -11.55 34.34
CA GLU A 253 -6.76 -11.42 33.83
C GLU A 253 -6.47 -12.44 32.71
N SER A 254 -6.89 -13.71 32.85
CA SER A 254 -6.74 -14.70 31.77
C SER A 254 -7.59 -14.36 30.54
N ARG A 255 -8.78 -13.77 30.75
CA ARG A 255 -9.61 -13.21 29.68
C ARG A 255 -8.91 -12.04 28.97
N ALA A 256 -8.36 -11.08 29.73
CA ALA A 256 -7.64 -9.94 29.18
C ALA A 256 -6.40 -10.38 28.39
N ARG A 257 -5.66 -11.37 28.91
CA ARG A 257 -4.51 -12.00 28.23
C ARG A 257 -4.92 -12.62 26.90
N LEU A 258 -6.02 -13.38 26.88
CA LEU A 258 -6.55 -14.00 25.68
C LEU A 258 -6.94 -12.95 24.65
N ILE A 259 -7.68 -11.90 25.06
CA ILE A 259 -8.06 -10.80 24.17
C ILE A 259 -6.82 -10.13 23.58
N SER A 260 -5.80 -9.82 24.38
CA SER A 260 -4.57 -9.23 23.84
C SER A 260 -3.83 -10.14 22.85
N ALA A 261 -3.71 -11.44 23.15
CA ALA A 261 -3.07 -12.41 22.26
C ALA A 261 -3.84 -12.54 20.93
N MET A 262 -5.16 -12.56 21.02
CA MET A 262 -6.05 -12.55 19.87
C MET A 262 -5.94 -11.28 19.03
N THR A 263 -5.93 -10.11 19.67
CA THR A 263 -5.75 -8.84 18.95
C THR A 263 -4.39 -8.80 18.26
N ALA A 264 -3.32 -9.30 18.88
CA ALA A 264 -2.02 -9.40 18.23
C ALA A 264 -2.01 -10.40 17.08
N LEU A 265 -2.61 -11.59 17.21
CA LEU A 265 -2.69 -12.54 16.08
C LEU A 265 -3.50 -12.00 14.91
N TYR A 266 -4.56 -11.24 15.20
CA TYR A 266 -5.34 -10.53 14.19
C TYR A 266 -4.52 -9.40 13.54
N LEU A 267 -3.71 -8.69 14.34
CA LEU A 267 -2.87 -7.61 13.84
C LEU A 267 -1.65 -8.13 13.04
N LEU A 268 -1.07 -9.26 13.42
CA LEU A 268 0.12 -9.84 12.77
C LEU A 268 -0.21 -10.80 11.62
N SER A 269 -1.49 -11.14 11.39
CA SER A 269 -1.87 -12.05 10.31
C SER A 269 -1.37 -11.54 8.96
N PRO A 270 -0.93 -12.44 8.07
CA PRO A 270 -0.34 -12.05 6.80
C PRO A 270 -1.40 -11.32 5.97
N THR A 271 -1.25 -10.01 5.84
CA THR A 271 -1.88 -9.29 4.75
C THR A 271 -1.02 -9.52 3.54
N THR A 272 -1.56 -10.23 2.54
CA THR A 272 -1.00 -10.17 1.19
C THR A 272 -0.84 -8.70 0.83
N THR A 273 0.35 -8.37 0.37
CA THR A 273 0.83 -7.03 0.09
C THR A 273 -0.22 -6.11 -0.52
N GLN A 274 -0.22 -4.85 -0.05
CA GLN A 274 -0.94 -3.68 -0.57
C GLN A 274 -2.47 -3.72 -0.40
N THR A 275 -2.94 -2.91 0.56
CA THR A 275 -4.30 -2.34 0.64
C THR A 275 -5.45 -3.29 0.23
N ILE A 276 -5.67 -4.34 1.01
CA ILE A 276 -6.85 -5.21 0.84
C ILE A 276 -8.08 -4.51 1.44
N SER A 277 -9.19 -4.50 0.69
CA SER A 277 -10.50 -4.07 1.21
C SER A 277 -10.91 -4.89 2.44
N ALA A 278 -11.49 -4.25 3.45
CA ALA A 278 -11.90 -4.88 4.71
C ALA A 278 -12.80 -6.12 4.53
N ALA A 279 -13.44 -6.29 3.37
CA ALA A 279 -14.29 -7.43 3.03
C ALA A 279 -13.50 -8.72 2.68
N ASN A 280 -12.25 -8.62 2.21
CA ASN A 280 -11.46 -9.77 1.74
C ASN A 280 -10.40 -10.24 2.74
N PHE A 281 -10.29 -9.58 3.89
CA PHE A 281 -9.30 -9.96 4.89
C PHE A 281 -9.79 -11.12 5.74
N GLN A 282 -9.04 -12.22 5.69
CA GLN A 282 -9.22 -13.35 6.57
C GLN A 282 -8.02 -13.42 7.52
N PRO A 283 -8.21 -13.36 8.85
CA PRO A 283 -7.12 -13.44 9.81
C PRO A 283 -6.65 -14.90 9.94
N GLU A 284 -5.90 -15.38 8.94
CA GLU A 284 -5.51 -16.80 8.82
C GLU A 284 -4.78 -17.32 10.06
N LEU A 285 -3.84 -16.54 10.63
CA LEU A 285 -3.10 -16.97 11.84
C LEU A 285 -4.03 -17.18 13.04
N LEU A 286 -5.01 -16.30 13.22
CA LEU A 286 -5.99 -16.42 14.30
C LEU A 286 -6.92 -17.61 14.05
N LEU A 287 -7.39 -17.80 12.81
CA LEU A 287 -8.28 -18.90 12.45
C LEU A 287 -7.60 -20.26 12.58
N VAL A 288 -6.36 -20.40 12.11
CA VAL A 288 -5.57 -21.63 12.22
C VAL A 288 -5.31 -21.98 13.68
N THR A 289 -4.99 -20.99 14.51
CA THR A 289 -4.67 -21.23 15.93
C THR A 289 -5.91 -21.62 16.73
N LEU A 290 -7.05 -20.97 16.49
CA LEU A 290 -8.31 -21.34 17.12
C LEU A 290 -8.81 -22.70 16.65
N LYS A 291 -8.68 -23.04 15.36
CA LYS A 291 -8.97 -24.39 14.85
C LYS A 291 -8.09 -25.44 15.52
N SER A 292 -6.78 -25.17 15.65
CA SER A 292 -5.83 -26.08 16.33
C SER A 292 -6.19 -26.27 17.80
N PHE A 293 -6.57 -25.20 18.50
CA PHE A 293 -7.05 -25.27 19.89
C PHE A 293 -8.30 -26.17 20.03
N ILE A 294 -9.32 -25.94 19.19
CA ILE A 294 -10.55 -26.75 19.22
C ILE A 294 -10.24 -28.21 18.91
N HIS A 295 -9.42 -28.49 17.90
CA HIS A 295 -9.03 -29.86 17.54
C HIS A 295 -8.23 -30.56 18.64
N SER A 296 -7.30 -29.85 19.29
CA SER A 296 -6.55 -30.35 20.46
C SER A 296 -7.49 -30.66 21.64
N SER A 297 -8.46 -29.77 21.91
CA SER A 297 -9.45 -30.00 22.97
C SER A 297 -10.33 -31.23 22.67
N LEU A 298 -10.74 -31.42 21.42
CA LEU A 298 -11.53 -32.55 20.94
C LEU A 298 -10.76 -33.87 21.06
N THR A 299 -9.56 -33.93 20.48
CA THR A 299 -8.74 -35.14 20.49
C THR A 299 -8.41 -35.59 21.91
N ALA A 300 -8.06 -34.66 22.81
CA ALA A 300 -7.82 -34.99 24.20
C ALA A 300 -9.08 -35.45 24.95
N SER A 301 -10.24 -34.80 24.73
CA SER A 301 -11.52 -35.22 25.31
C SER A 301 -11.96 -36.61 24.83
N LEU A 302 -11.71 -36.94 23.56
CA LEU A 302 -11.95 -38.25 22.98
C LEU A 302 -11.08 -39.31 23.65
N GLN A 303 -9.79 -39.05 23.82
CA GLN A 303 -8.86 -40.01 24.45
C GLN A 303 -9.17 -40.23 25.93
N ALA A 304 -9.54 -39.17 26.66
CA ALA A 304 -9.99 -39.29 28.05
C ALA A 304 -11.24 -40.15 28.16
N LEU A 305 -12.22 -39.93 27.29
CA LEU A 305 -13.48 -40.66 27.29
C LEU A 305 -13.30 -42.12 26.87
N LEU A 306 -12.47 -42.44 25.87
CA LEU A 306 -12.16 -43.84 25.50
C LEU A 306 -11.48 -44.59 26.64
N ARG A 307 -10.55 -43.95 27.37
CA ARG A 307 -9.94 -44.53 28.56
C ARG A 307 -10.98 -44.74 29.66
N GLY A 308 -11.83 -43.74 29.93
CA GLY A 308 -12.94 -43.83 30.90
C GLY A 308 -13.93 -44.95 30.58
N LEU A 309 -14.29 -45.15 29.30
CA LEU A 309 -15.18 -46.23 28.88
C LEU A 309 -14.54 -47.63 28.97
N SER A 310 -13.21 -47.71 28.85
CA SER A 310 -12.47 -48.96 29.06
C SER A 310 -12.26 -49.30 30.54
N GLN A 311 -12.25 -48.28 31.41
CA GLN A 311 -11.99 -48.34 32.84
C GLN A 311 -13.07 -47.58 33.60
N LEU A 312 -14.21 -48.22 33.83
CA LEU A 312 -15.40 -47.63 34.43
C LEU A 312 -15.19 -46.78 35.71
N PRO A 313 -14.26 -47.12 36.64
CA PRO A 313 -14.00 -46.31 37.83
C PRO A 313 -13.42 -44.91 37.52
N SER A 314 -12.85 -44.73 36.32
CA SER A 314 -12.28 -43.46 35.86
C SER A 314 -13.22 -42.66 34.96
N LEU A 315 -14.42 -43.19 34.68
CA LEU A 315 -15.41 -42.57 33.79
C LEU A 315 -15.87 -41.21 34.33
N GLU A 316 -16.20 -41.11 35.62
CA GLU A 316 -16.63 -39.85 36.23
C GLU A 316 -15.56 -38.76 36.09
N ARG A 317 -14.29 -39.13 36.31
CA ARG A 317 -13.15 -38.22 36.14
C ARG A 317 -12.98 -37.79 34.67
N ALA A 318 -13.14 -38.71 33.73
CA ALA A 318 -13.08 -38.42 32.31
C ALA A 318 -14.25 -37.51 31.85
N LEU A 319 -15.48 -37.75 32.33
CA LEU A 319 -16.64 -36.92 32.04
C LEU A 319 -16.49 -35.51 32.63
N LEU A 320 -15.95 -35.38 33.84
CA LEU A 320 -15.62 -34.08 34.42
C LEU A 320 -14.60 -33.33 33.56
N GLU A 321 -13.54 -33.99 33.11
CA GLU A 321 -12.53 -33.39 32.24
C GLU A 321 -13.11 -32.94 30.88
N VAL A 322 -13.96 -33.76 30.26
CA VAL A 322 -14.66 -33.43 29.01
C VAL A 322 -15.61 -32.24 29.21
N SER A 323 -16.36 -32.22 30.31
CA SER A 323 -17.27 -31.11 30.63
C SER A 323 -16.51 -29.80 30.85
N ASN A 324 -15.36 -29.83 31.51
CA ASN A 324 -14.50 -28.67 31.71
C ASN A 324 -13.94 -28.14 30.38
N ARG A 325 -13.44 -29.04 29.52
CA ARG A 325 -12.98 -28.67 28.16
C ARG A 325 -14.11 -28.08 27.30
N CYS A 326 -15.36 -28.52 27.47
CA CYS A 326 -16.50 -27.89 26.80
C CYS A 326 -16.78 -26.48 27.37
N GLN A 327 -16.73 -26.32 28.70
CA GLN A 327 -16.90 -25.01 29.34
C GLN A 327 -15.84 -24.00 28.88
N THR A 328 -14.59 -24.41 28.70
CA THR A 328 -13.55 -23.53 28.16
C THR A 328 -13.86 -23.08 26.73
N VAL A 329 -14.43 -23.95 25.89
CA VAL A 329 -14.89 -23.62 24.53
C VAL A 329 -16.09 -22.67 24.56
N VAL A 330 -17.05 -22.85 25.48
CA VAL A 330 -18.20 -21.95 25.66
C VAL A 330 -17.74 -20.56 26.13
N VAL A 331 -16.79 -20.50 27.06
CA VAL A 331 -16.22 -19.23 27.52
C VAL A 331 -15.45 -18.54 26.40
N LEU A 332 -14.67 -19.29 25.62
CA LEU A 332 -13.99 -18.77 24.43
C LEU A 332 -15.00 -18.14 23.47
N GLU A 333 -16.10 -18.83 23.14
CA GLU A 333 -17.16 -18.29 22.27
C GLU A 333 -17.70 -16.95 22.78
N ARG A 334 -17.98 -16.82 24.08
CA ARG A 334 -18.43 -15.55 24.66
C ARG A 334 -17.39 -14.45 24.62
N ILE A 335 -16.12 -14.80 24.80
CA ILE A 335 -15.02 -13.83 24.68
C ILE A 335 -14.90 -13.35 23.23
N LEU A 336 -15.04 -14.25 22.26
CA LEU A 336 -15.05 -13.93 20.83
C LEU A 336 -16.24 -13.06 20.41
N GLN A 337 -17.40 -13.26 21.03
CA GLN A 337 -18.60 -12.41 20.84
C GLN A 337 -18.41 -11.03 21.45
N GLY A 338 -17.70 -10.92 22.58
CA GLY A 338 -17.43 -9.63 23.24
C GLY A 338 -16.24 -8.86 22.66
N ALA A 339 -15.32 -9.53 21.98
CA ALA A 339 -14.13 -8.92 21.41
C ALA A 339 -14.45 -8.23 20.06
N ARG A 340 -14.36 -6.90 20.06
CA ARG A 340 -14.52 -6.08 18.84
C ARG A 340 -13.32 -6.26 17.92
N GLN A 341 -13.55 -6.30 16.61
CA GLN A 341 -12.48 -6.31 15.60
C GLN A 341 -11.57 -5.08 15.78
N PRO A 342 -10.25 -5.25 16.04
CA PRO A 342 -9.35 -4.13 16.22
C PRO A 342 -9.09 -3.43 14.87
N VAL A 343 -9.00 -2.10 14.90
CA VAL A 343 -8.68 -1.30 13.72
C VAL A 343 -7.24 -1.61 13.30
N HIS A 344 -7.08 -2.20 12.13
CA HIS A 344 -5.77 -2.56 11.61
C HIS A 344 -5.25 -1.44 10.69
N PRO A 345 -4.00 -0.99 10.88
CA PRO A 345 -3.46 0.26 10.32
C PRO A 345 -3.29 0.25 8.79
N PHE A 346 -3.41 -0.91 8.13
CA PHE A 346 -3.41 -1.01 6.67
C PHE A 346 -4.82 -0.93 6.05
N TYR A 347 -5.88 -0.81 6.86
CA TYR A 347 -7.23 -0.52 6.36
C TYR A 347 -7.44 0.98 6.29
N ASN A 348 -7.48 1.52 5.07
CA ASN A 348 -8.03 2.85 4.87
C ASN A 348 -9.56 2.78 4.99
N ARG A 349 -10.08 3.06 6.19
CA ARG A 349 -11.52 3.16 6.43
C ARG A 349 -12.18 4.30 5.64
N ALA A 350 -11.41 5.29 5.16
CA ALA A 350 -11.95 6.43 4.42
C ALA A 350 -12.73 6.00 3.16
N ALA A 351 -12.39 4.87 2.52
CA ALA A 351 -13.13 4.40 1.35
C ALA A 351 -14.53 3.83 1.67
N ASN A 352 -14.80 3.37 2.89
CA ASN A 352 -16.08 2.76 3.27
C ASN A 352 -17.07 3.71 3.96
N ASP A 353 -16.61 4.83 4.53
CA ASP A 353 -17.52 5.85 5.07
C ASP A 353 -18.02 6.84 3.98
N LEU A 354 -17.41 6.86 2.79
CA LEU A 354 -17.92 7.62 1.63
C LEU A 354 -19.04 6.92 0.83
N SER A 355 -19.18 5.59 0.94
CA SER A 355 -20.31 4.87 0.31
C SER A 355 -21.57 4.84 1.18
N SER A 356 -21.52 5.38 2.40
CA SER A 356 -22.64 5.42 3.34
C SER A 356 -23.11 6.85 3.71
N SER A 357 -22.51 7.88 3.11
CA SER A 357 -22.84 9.31 3.38
C SER A 357 -23.80 9.95 2.37
N SER A 358 -24.44 9.18 1.48
CA SER A 358 -25.48 9.68 0.55
C SER A 358 -26.92 9.32 0.94
N SER A 359 -27.21 9.11 2.24
CA SER A 359 -28.60 9.05 2.72
C SER A 359 -28.78 9.77 4.06
N SER A 360 -28.67 11.10 4.03
CA SER A 360 -29.27 11.92 5.08
C SER A 360 -30.77 12.03 4.84
N THR A 361 -31.59 11.22 5.53
CA THR A 361 -32.95 11.63 5.95
C THR A 361 -33.45 10.74 7.10
N LEU A 362 -33.58 11.39 8.27
CA LEU A 362 -34.38 11.09 9.47
C LEU A 362 -34.18 9.77 10.27
N PRO A 363 -34.27 9.83 11.63
CA PRO A 363 -33.92 8.75 12.53
C PRO A 363 -35.14 7.90 12.86
N THR A 364 -35.14 6.62 12.47
CA THR A 364 -36.18 5.68 12.94
C THR A 364 -35.56 4.32 13.25
N SER A 365 -35.96 3.77 14.40
CA SER A 365 -35.75 2.40 14.90
C SER A 365 -34.37 2.05 15.52
N THR A 366 -34.45 1.61 16.77
CA THR A 366 -33.37 1.20 17.67
C THR A 366 -32.88 -0.24 17.46
N SER A 367 -33.23 -0.88 16.34
CA SER A 367 -32.90 -2.28 15.99
C SER A 367 -31.57 -2.43 15.24
N ASP A 368 -31.14 -1.44 14.45
CA ASP A 368 -29.98 -1.59 13.54
C ASP A 368 -28.61 -1.52 14.23
N LYS A 369 -28.56 -1.09 15.49
CA LYS A 369 -27.31 -1.07 16.27
C LYS A 369 -26.88 -2.46 16.73
N LYS A 370 -27.81 -3.40 16.89
CA LYS A 370 -27.51 -4.79 17.32
C LYS A 370 -26.95 -5.63 16.18
N GLU A 371 -27.50 -5.54 14.96
CA GLU A 371 -27.00 -6.31 13.81
C GLU A 371 -25.61 -5.87 13.34
N LYS A 372 -25.31 -4.56 13.36
CA LYS A 372 -23.96 -4.06 13.10
C LYS A 372 -22.95 -4.58 14.12
N HIS A 373 -23.35 -4.78 15.38
CA HIS A 373 -22.48 -5.35 16.41
C HIS A 373 -22.19 -6.84 16.18
N VAL A 374 -23.15 -7.63 15.71
CA VAL A 374 -22.96 -9.07 15.44
C VAL A 374 -22.00 -9.31 14.26
N LYS A 375 -22.04 -8.45 13.24
CA LYS A 375 -21.14 -8.51 12.06
C LYS A 375 -19.71 -7.99 12.33
N ASN A 376 -19.51 -7.24 13.41
CA ASN A 376 -18.23 -6.62 13.78
C ASN A 376 -17.44 -7.39 14.86
N ASN A 377 -17.87 -8.61 15.18
CA ASN A 377 -17.23 -9.45 16.20
C ASN A 377 -16.21 -10.42 15.57
N LEU A 378 -15.21 -10.83 16.34
CA LEU A 378 -14.18 -11.79 15.90
C LEU A 378 -14.72 -13.22 15.70
N LEU A 379 -15.93 -13.49 16.20
CA LEU A 379 -16.60 -14.79 16.08
C LEU A 379 -17.13 -15.05 14.65
N TYR A 380 -17.63 -14.03 13.95
CA TYR A 380 -18.29 -14.23 12.66
C TYR A 380 -17.35 -14.83 11.58
N PRO A 381 -16.10 -14.34 11.41
CA PRO A 381 -15.15 -14.94 10.47
C PRO A 381 -14.80 -16.40 10.83
N LEU A 382 -14.79 -16.73 12.11
CA LEU A 382 -14.49 -18.08 12.59
C LEU A 382 -15.64 -19.04 12.34
N LEU A 383 -16.88 -18.63 12.62
CA LEU A 383 -18.06 -19.46 12.33
C LEU A 383 -18.22 -19.71 10.83
N GLN A 384 -17.96 -18.70 10.00
CA GLN A 384 -17.95 -18.85 8.55
C GLN A 384 -16.83 -19.79 8.07
N TYR A 385 -15.65 -19.74 8.69
CA TYR A 385 -14.55 -20.65 8.32
C TYR A 385 -14.79 -22.10 8.76
N LEU A 386 -15.59 -22.32 9.82
CA LEU A 386 -15.94 -23.64 10.34
C LEU A 386 -17.32 -24.14 9.85
N ASP A 387 -18.04 -23.37 9.02
CA ASP A 387 -19.42 -23.62 8.57
C ASP A 387 -20.36 -24.07 9.71
N THR A 388 -20.26 -23.42 10.88
CA THR A 388 -21.00 -23.81 12.09
C THR A 388 -21.75 -22.65 12.72
N THR A 389 -22.84 -22.97 13.41
CA THR A 389 -23.68 -21.98 14.10
C THR A 389 -23.26 -21.74 15.56
N SER A 390 -22.54 -22.69 16.18
CA SER A 390 -21.97 -22.54 17.53
C SER A 390 -20.80 -23.50 17.76
N LEU A 391 -19.80 -23.06 18.52
CA LEU A 391 -18.60 -23.86 18.83
C LEU A 391 -18.89 -25.06 19.75
N PRO A 392 -19.75 -24.94 20.78
CA PRO A 392 -20.08 -26.07 21.65
C PRO A 392 -20.88 -27.17 20.92
N SER A 393 -21.79 -26.81 20.00
CA SER A 393 -22.48 -27.81 19.17
C SER A 393 -21.49 -28.53 18.25
N TYR A 394 -20.59 -27.79 17.61
CA TYR A 394 -19.51 -28.39 16.80
C TYR A 394 -18.66 -29.37 17.62
N PHE A 395 -18.28 -28.99 18.85
CA PHE A 395 -17.53 -29.85 19.77
C PHE A 395 -18.27 -31.17 20.07
N TRP A 396 -19.53 -31.11 20.52
CA TRP A 396 -20.27 -32.33 20.87
C TRP A 396 -20.57 -33.22 19.65
N ARG A 397 -20.91 -32.64 18.49
CA ARG A 397 -21.17 -33.40 17.26
C ARG A 397 -19.92 -34.10 16.74
N CYS A 398 -18.77 -33.42 16.74
CA CYS A 398 -17.50 -34.03 16.35
C CYS A 398 -17.02 -35.08 17.35
N LEU A 399 -17.27 -34.88 18.65
CA LEU A 399 -16.95 -35.87 19.67
C LEU A 399 -17.80 -37.13 19.50
N ALA A 400 -19.12 -36.96 19.31
CA ALA A 400 -20.06 -38.05 19.10
C ALA A 400 -19.72 -38.89 17.85
N SER A 401 -19.47 -38.22 16.71
CA SER A 401 -19.17 -38.90 15.45
C SER A 401 -17.86 -39.70 15.50
N ALA A 402 -16.84 -39.18 16.17
CA ALA A 402 -15.55 -39.85 16.33
C ALA A 402 -15.59 -40.98 17.38
N LEU A 403 -16.51 -40.91 18.34
CA LEU A 403 -16.69 -41.88 19.40
C LEU A 403 -17.50 -43.10 18.97
N SER A 404 -18.55 -42.90 18.16
CA SER A 404 -19.47 -43.95 17.71
C SER A 404 -18.79 -45.21 17.13
N PRO A 405 -17.85 -45.13 16.16
CA PRO A 405 -17.21 -46.33 15.62
C PRO A 405 -16.34 -47.05 16.64
N ARG A 406 -15.64 -46.29 17.51
CA ARG A 406 -14.71 -46.84 18.50
C ARG A 406 -15.42 -47.54 19.66
N VAL A 407 -16.58 -47.02 20.07
CA VAL A 407 -17.43 -47.68 21.07
C VAL A 407 -18.08 -48.94 20.48
N GLY A 408 -18.48 -48.90 19.21
CA GLY A 408 -18.94 -50.07 18.47
C GLY A 408 -17.91 -51.21 18.47
N GLU A 409 -16.64 -50.90 18.19
CA GLU A 409 -15.54 -51.88 18.28
C GLU A 409 -15.36 -52.42 19.70
N LEU A 410 -15.41 -51.57 20.72
CA LEU A 410 -15.26 -51.97 22.12
C LEU A 410 -16.39 -52.92 22.57
N LEU A 411 -17.62 -52.65 22.13
CA LEU A 411 -18.80 -53.48 22.39
C LEU A 411 -18.78 -54.80 21.61
N ASN A 412 -18.31 -54.77 20.36
CA ASN A 412 -18.19 -55.95 19.50
C ASN A 412 -17.07 -56.88 19.97
N ARG A 413 -16.02 -56.35 20.62
CA ARG A 413 -14.91 -57.14 21.18
C ARG A 413 -15.29 -57.98 22.40
N GLY A 414 -16.47 -57.76 22.99
CA GLY A 414 -17.07 -58.67 23.99
C GLY A 414 -16.31 -58.83 25.32
N GLY A 415 -15.38 -57.92 25.63
CA GLY A 415 -14.54 -57.98 26.84
C GLY A 415 -15.25 -57.59 28.15
N ALA A 416 -14.51 -57.57 29.26
CA ALA A 416 -15.03 -57.15 30.57
C ALA A 416 -15.63 -55.73 30.55
N ALA A 417 -15.00 -54.79 29.84
CA ALA A 417 -15.52 -53.44 29.62
C ALA A 417 -16.88 -53.44 28.89
N ALA A 418 -17.07 -54.30 27.88
CA ALA A 418 -18.34 -54.38 27.15
C ALA A 418 -19.49 -54.92 28.03
N ARG A 419 -19.20 -55.87 28.93
CA ARG A 419 -20.19 -56.36 29.91
C ARG A 419 -20.55 -55.30 30.94
N ALA A 420 -19.56 -54.56 31.43
CA ALA A 420 -19.76 -53.46 32.37
C ALA A 420 -20.59 -52.31 31.76
N LEU A 421 -20.34 -51.96 30.50
CA LEU A 421 -21.13 -50.95 29.77
C LEU A 421 -22.58 -51.39 29.54
N ARG A 422 -22.83 -52.68 29.26
CA ARG A 422 -24.19 -53.22 29.14
C ARG A 422 -24.94 -53.24 30.48
N GLY A 423 -24.25 -53.58 31.56
CA GLY A 423 -24.82 -53.61 32.92
C GLY A 423 -25.15 -52.23 33.49
N ASN A 424 -24.37 -51.20 33.13
CA ASN A 424 -24.53 -49.83 33.64
C ASN A 424 -25.12 -48.85 32.60
N ARG A 425 -25.89 -49.36 31.63
CA ARG A 425 -26.42 -48.58 30.50
C ARG A 425 -27.23 -47.35 30.92
N GLU A 426 -28.16 -47.49 31.86
CA GLU A 426 -29.01 -46.36 32.30
C GLU A 426 -28.21 -45.34 33.13
N ARG A 427 -27.28 -45.79 34.00
CA ARG A 427 -26.40 -44.88 34.75
C ARG A 427 -25.51 -44.06 33.83
N LEU A 428 -24.92 -44.72 32.83
CA LEU A 428 -24.06 -44.10 31.84
C LEU A 428 -24.84 -43.11 30.95
N ARG A 429 -26.10 -43.40 30.63
CA ARG A 429 -27.01 -42.48 29.94
C ARG A 429 -27.20 -41.20 30.74
N ASP A 430 -27.48 -41.32 32.03
CA ASP A 430 -27.72 -40.18 32.92
C ASP A 430 -26.45 -39.37 33.16
N GLU A 431 -25.31 -40.04 33.40
CA GLU A 431 -24.00 -39.40 33.59
C GLU A 431 -23.53 -38.64 32.34
N ILE A 432 -23.73 -39.18 31.13
CA ILE A 432 -23.41 -38.49 29.88
C ILE A 432 -24.36 -37.31 29.65
N ARG A 433 -25.66 -37.48 29.90
CA ARG A 433 -26.63 -36.39 29.81
C ARG A 433 -26.25 -35.25 30.75
N GLN A 434 -25.91 -35.55 32.00
CA GLN A 434 -25.45 -34.58 32.98
C GLN A 434 -24.11 -33.95 32.59
N CYS A 435 -23.19 -34.70 31.99
CA CYS A 435 -21.91 -34.18 31.48
C CYS A 435 -22.11 -33.14 30.37
N VAL A 436 -23.00 -33.41 29.41
CA VAL A 436 -23.31 -32.46 28.32
C VAL A 436 -24.01 -31.22 28.86
N LEU A 437 -24.98 -31.39 29.77
CA LEU A 437 -25.66 -30.26 30.42
C LEU A 437 -24.70 -29.41 31.25
N ARG A 438 -23.83 -30.02 32.05
CA ARG A 438 -22.80 -29.33 32.85
C ARG A 438 -21.77 -28.63 31.96
N GLY A 439 -21.36 -29.27 30.86
CA GLY A 439 -20.39 -28.73 29.91
C GLY A 439 -20.92 -27.52 29.13
N SER A 440 -22.19 -27.55 28.75
CA SER A 440 -22.88 -26.47 28.03
C SER A 440 -23.38 -25.34 28.94
N SER A 441 -23.63 -25.62 30.22
CA SER A 441 -24.01 -24.62 31.23
C SER A 441 -22.78 -23.88 31.78
N ALA A 442 -22.08 -23.10 30.96
CA ALA A 442 -21.12 -22.15 31.52
C ALA A 442 -21.90 -20.99 32.17
N GLY A 443 -22.24 -21.06 33.46
CA GLY A 443 -22.72 -19.91 34.23
C GLY A 443 -24.21 -19.52 34.13
N SER A 444 -25.16 -20.45 34.07
CA SER A 444 -26.58 -20.12 34.36
C SER A 444 -26.91 -20.10 35.86
N ALA A 445 -25.98 -20.51 36.74
CA ALA A 445 -26.21 -20.53 38.19
C ALA A 445 -26.24 -19.13 38.84
N SER A 446 -26.03 -18.04 38.09
CA SER A 446 -26.12 -16.67 38.64
C SER A 446 -27.46 -15.96 38.35
N ARG A 447 -28.48 -16.66 37.84
CA ARG A 447 -29.77 -16.03 37.48
C ARG A 447 -30.99 -16.66 38.13
N GLU A 448 -30.82 -17.44 39.19
CA GLU A 448 -31.93 -18.13 39.88
C GLU A 448 -32.31 -17.49 41.22
N LYS A 449 -31.98 -16.21 41.41
CA LYS A 449 -32.43 -15.45 42.58
C LYS A 449 -32.57 -13.97 42.29
N ASP A 450 -33.57 -13.61 41.49
CA ASP A 450 -34.34 -12.41 41.76
C ASP A 450 -35.77 -12.63 41.27
N GLY A 451 -36.71 -12.54 42.20
CA GLY A 451 -38.11 -12.90 42.00
C GLY A 451 -38.88 -11.86 41.19
N ASP A 452 -39.98 -12.34 40.62
CA ASP A 452 -41.16 -11.60 40.17
C ASP A 452 -40.96 -10.49 39.13
N ARG A 453 -41.14 -10.88 37.86
CA ARG A 453 -42.00 -10.14 36.90
C ARG A 453 -42.32 -11.02 35.70
N GLU A 454 -43.58 -11.44 35.63
CA GLU A 454 -44.22 -11.92 34.40
C GLU A 454 -44.20 -10.78 33.37
N GLN A 455 -43.60 -11.02 32.20
CA GLN A 455 -43.99 -10.33 30.97
C GLN A 455 -43.60 -11.13 29.73
N GLU A 456 -44.61 -11.42 28.92
CA GLU A 456 -44.56 -12.11 27.64
C GLU A 456 -43.69 -11.36 26.60
N ALA A 457 -43.07 -12.18 25.73
CA ALA A 457 -42.71 -11.93 24.34
C ALA A 457 -42.00 -10.61 23.94
N ASP A 458 -40.72 -10.71 23.57
CA ASP A 458 -40.24 -10.31 22.22
C ASP A 458 -38.81 -10.86 21.94
N GLY A 459 -38.53 -11.15 20.68
CA GLY A 459 -37.41 -11.95 20.18
C GLY A 459 -35.99 -11.40 20.37
N GLY A 460 -35.01 -12.32 20.33
CA GLY A 460 -33.59 -12.00 20.19
C GLY A 460 -32.65 -12.54 21.28
N GLY A 461 -33.04 -13.58 22.02
CA GLY A 461 -32.14 -14.32 22.90
C GLY A 461 -31.54 -15.52 22.18
N LEU A 462 -30.20 -15.61 22.10
CA LEU A 462 -29.49 -16.82 21.66
C LEU A 462 -30.14 -18.06 22.29
N VAL A 463 -30.29 -19.13 21.49
CA VAL A 463 -30.90 -20.42 21.84
C VAL A 463 -30.26 -21.03 23.09
N VAL A 464 -30.68 -20.57 24.26
CA VAL A 464 -30.49 -21.22 25.55
C VAL A 464 -31.75 -22.06 25.73
N GLY A 465 -31.70 -23.33 25.30
CA GLY A 465 -32.86 -24.21 25.52
C GLY A 465 -33.04 -25.38 24.58
N ASN A 466 -31.98 -26.00 24.04
CA ASN A 466 -32.12 -27.36 23.47
C ASN A 466 -30.82 -28.19 23.44
N TRP A 467 -30.01 -28.13 24.51
CA TRP A 467 -28.85 -29.02 24.68
C TRP A 467 -29.24 -30.49 24.82
N GLU A 468 -30.53 -30.76 25.01
CA GLU A 468 -31.10 -32.11 24.98
C GLU A 468 -30.87 -32.81 23.64
N ARG A 469 -30.82 -32.07 22.53
CA ARG A 469 -30.50 -32.63 21.21
C ARG A 469 -29.06 -33.13 21.15
N GLU A 470 -28.11 -32.33 21.62
CA GLU A 470 -26.68 -32.72 21.65
C GLU A 470 -26.41 -33.83 22.69
N ALA A 471 -27.13 -33.80 23.83
CA ALA A 471 -27.09 -34.87 24.80
C ALA A 471 -27.64 -36.18 24.22
N ALA A 472 -28.73 -36.14 23.45
CA ALA A 472 -29.27 -37.31 22.76
C ALA A 472 -28.30 -37.85 21.69
N VAL A 473 -27.61 -36.97 20.95
CA VAL A 473 -26.60 -37.36 19.95
C VAL A 473 -25.39 -38.03 20.62
N MET A 474 -24.89 -37.48 21.73
CA MET A 474 -23.80 -38.08 22.51
C MET A 474 -24.19 -39.42 23.14
N VAL A 475 -25.39 -39.51 23.71
CA VAL A 475 -25.92 -40.77 24.27
C VAL A 475 -26.09 -41.81 23.17
N GLY A 476 -26.62 -41.43 21.99
CA GLY A 476 -26.75 -42.31 20.83
C GLY A 476 -25.41 -42.83 20.30
N ALA A 477 -24.36 -42.00 20.35
CA ALA A 477 -23.02 -42.41 19.95
C ALA A 477 -22.39 -43.45 20.89
N VAL A 478 -22.72 -43.44 22.19
CA VAL A 478 -22.15 -44.40 23.15
C VAL A 478 -23.00 -45.65 23.32
N LEU A 479 -24.32 -45.51 23.24
CA LEU A 479 -25.25 -46.61 23.44
C LEU A 479 -25.61 -47.37 22.16
N GLY A 480 -25.20 -46.83 21.00
CA GLY A 480 -25.58 -47.28 19.68
C GLY A 480 -27.06 -46.98 19.41
N ASN A 481 -27.39 -46.50 18.20
CA ASN A 481 -28.77 -46.49 17.74
C ASN A 481 -29.23 -47.94 17.56
N ARG A 482 -29.96 -48.45 18.55
CA ARG A 482 -30.93 -49.52 18.36
C ARG A 482 -32.29 -49.00 18.73
#